data_AF-A0A957Q2H0-F1
#
_entry.id   AF-A0A957Q2H0-F1
#
_cell.length_a   1.000
_cell.length_b   1.000
_cell.length_c   1.000
_cell.angle_alpha   90.00
_cell.angle_beta   90.00
_cell.angle_gamma   90.00
#
_symmetry.space_group_name_H-M   'P 1'
#
loop_
_entity.id
_entity.type
_entity.pdbx_description
1 polymer ?
#
loop_
_entity_poly.entity_id
_entity_poly.type
_entity_poly.pdbx_seq_one_letter_code
_entity_poly.pdbx_strand_id
1 'polypeptide(L)'
;MTMQATITQSILQHDWHFPLWQLLNPRQYTRWVLLSLLGGTLLGWGIALWFGAPLWMSTFVVLLVLMPVGVQKWRDDRVRYGGLVMLLSIVLTTQGVHTIEHFAQWTQYHILYLTMRQSNGLLSPANAEWVHFVWNWIVLLVIAALVIGGMRNGWAWLLLAIAIAHTFEHTYLFVRYLAVLRELRELGIEDVTAQGLAGIVGRDGWLARCSITQLAFLRRIPGLATANRIDVHFWYNAFEMSFLLIAGHVFLRDRWRMA
;
A
#
# COMPACT_ATOMS: atom_id res chain seq x y z
N MET A 1 -26.84 23.56 -35.56
CA MET A 1 -26.82 22.56 -34.46
C MET A 1 -25.92 21.40 -34.87
N THR A 2 -24.62 21.63 -35.15
CA THR A 2 -23.76 20.65 -35.87
C THR A 2 -22.27 20.98 -35.77
N MET A 3 -21.78 21.29 -34.56
CA MET A 3 -20.32 21.39 -34.32
C MET A 3 -19.92 20.95 -32.90
N GLN A 4 -20.80 21.11 -31.91
CA GLN A 4 -20.59 20.60 -30.55
C GLN A 4 -20.68 19.07 -30.43
N ALA A 5 -21.47 18.40 -31.29
CA ALA A 5 -21.57 16.94 -31.26
C ALA A 5 -20.30 16.23 -31.78
N THR A 6 -19.53 16.89 -32.65
CA THR A 6 -18.35 16.29 -33.29
C THR A 6 -17.13 16.27 -32.35
N ILE A 7 -17.00 17.24 -31.45
CA ILE A 7 -15.88 17.29 -30.49
C ILE A 7 -16.03 16.17 -29.44
N THR A 8 -17.26 15.89 -29.00
CA THR A 8 -17.53 14.86 -27.97
C THR A 8 -17.23 13.43 -28.46
N GLN A 9 -17.39 13.15 -29.76
CA GLN A 9 -17.06 11.84 -30.33
C GLN A 9 -15.56 11.64 -30.57
N SER A 10 -14.79 12.69 -30.85
CA SER A 10 -13.35 12.56 -31.14
C SER A 10 -12.49 12.14 -29.93
N ILE A 11 -12.97 12.35 -28.70
CA ILE A 11 -12.26 11.97 -27.47
C ILE A 11 -12.48 10.47 -27.14
N LEU A 12 -13.48 9.82 -27.75
CA LEU A 12 -13.83 8.43 -27.49
C LEU A 12 -13.12 7.43 -28.43
N GLN A 13 -12.37 7.90 -29.43
CA GLN A 13 -11.73 7.05 -30.45
C GLN A 13 -10.19 6.96 -30.35
N HIS A 14 -9.61 7.18 -29.17
CA HIS A 14 -8.22 6.76 -28.98
C HIS A 14 -8.21 5.30 -28.56
N ASP A 15 -7.52 4.45 -29.32
CA ASP A 15 -7.22 3.07 -28.95
C ASP A 15 -6.37 3.07 -27.67
N TRP A 16 -7.04 3.09 -26.52
CA TRP A 16 -6.37 3.18 -25.23
C TRP A 16 -5.78 1.81 -24.87
N HIS A 17 -4.57 1.54 -25.37
CA HIS A 17 -3.84 0.31 -25.05
C HIS A 17 -3.56 0.16 -23.55
N PHE A 18 -3.64 1.25 -22.75
CA PHE A 18 -3.33 1.24 -21.33
C PHE A 18 -4.23 2.12 -20.46
N PRO A 19 -5.39 1.62 -20.03
CA PRO A 19 -6.36 2.38 -19.26
C PRO A 19 -5.86 2.90 -17.90
N LEU A 20 -4.95 2.18 -17.26
CA LEU A 20 -4.37 2.60 -15.98
C LEU A 20 -3.59 3.90 -16.06
N TRP A 21 -2.83 4.12 -17.14
CA TRP A 21 -2.08 5.37 -17.32
C TRP A 21 -3.03 6.56 -17.37
N GLN A 22 -4.15 6.41 -18.08
CA GLN A 22 -5.16 7.45 -18.12
C GLN A 22 -5.78 7.70 -16.75
N LEU A 23 -6.07 6.65 -15.98
CA LEU A 23 -6.64 6.79 -14.64
C LEU A 23 -5.66 7.46 -13.67
N LEU A 24 -4.39 7.09 -13.69
CA LEU A 24 -3.38 7.60 -12.74
C LEU A 24 -2.80 8.96 -13.15
N ASN A 25 -2.98 9.37 -14.40
CA ASN A 25 -2.52 10.67 -14.87
C ASN A 25 -3.20 11.82 -14.09
N PRO A 26 -2.44 12.75 -13.48
CA PRO A 26 -3.01 13.89 -12.75
C PRO A 26 -3.66 14.94 -13.67
N ARG A 27 -3.45 14.90 -14.99
CA ARG A 27 -4.07 15.77 -16.01
C ARG A 27 -3.89 17.26 -15.67
N GLN A 28 -5.00 18.01 -15.54
CA GLN A 28 -5.02 19.41 -15.15
C GLN A 28 -4.39 19.68 -13.78
N TYR A 29 -4.27 18.65 -12.93
CA TYR A 29 -3.64 18.75 -11.62
C TYR A 29 -2.12 18.56 -11.65
N THR A 30 -1.50 18.22 -12.79
CA THR A 30 -0.05 17.94 -12.87
C THR A 30 0.80 19.05 -12.27
N ARG A 31 0.53 20.31 -12.63
CA ARG A 31 1.27 21.47 -12.10
C ARG A 31 1.11 21.59 -10.59
N TRP A 32 -0.11 21.38 -10.08
CA TRP A 32 -0.39 21.45 -8.65
C TRP A 32 0.25 20.29 -7.87
N VAL A 33 0.28 19.08 -8.43
CA VAL A 33 1.02 17.95 -7.84
C VAL A 33 2.50 18.30 -7.71
N LEU A 34 3.13 18.83 -8.77
CA LEU A 34 4.55 19.21 -8.74
C LEU A 34 4.83 20.34 -7.75
N LEU A 35 3.98 21.37 -7.70
CA LEU A 35 4.11 22.47 -6.74
C LEU A 35 3.91 22.01 -5.30
N SER A 36 2.91 21.18 -5.04
CA SER A 36 2.67 20.58 -3.72
C SER A 36 3.80 19.65 -3.31
N LEU A 37 4.35 18.86 -4.22
CA LEU A 37 5.49 17.99 -3.93
C LEU A 37 6.73 18.82 -3.57
N LEU A 38 7.05 19.85 -4.36
CA LEU A 38 8.17 20.74 -4.10
C LEU A 38 7.98 21.49 -2.78
N GLY A 39 6.82 22.13 -2.59
CA GLY A 39 6.48 22.88 -1.39
C GLY A 39 6.48 21.99 -0.14
N GLY A 40 5.89 20.81 -0.22
CA GLY A 40 5.88 19.83 0.87
C GLY A 40 7.29 19.33 1.21
N THR A 41 8.14 19.11 0.20
CA THR A 41 9.52 18.67 0.41
C THR A 41 10.35 19.76 1.07
N LEU A 42 10.28 20.99 0.57
CA LEU A 42 10.98 22.14 1.15
C LEU A 42 10.53 22.41 2.59
N LEU A 43 9.21 22.35 2.84
CA LEU A 43 8.65 22.53 4.17
C LEU A 43 9.07 21.40 5.11
N GLY A 44 8.94 20.14 4.69
CA GLY A 44 9.35 18.98 5.48
C GLY A 44 10.84 18.97 5.78
N TRP A 45 11.68 19.38 4.83
CA TRP A 45 13.12 19.55 5.00
C TRP A 45 13.45 20.68 5.99
N GLY A 46 12.81 21.85 5.85
CA GLY A 46 12.98 22.96 6.79
C GLY A 46 12.57 22.57 8.22
N ILE A 47 11.48 21.81 8.37
CA ILE A 47 11.05 21.30 9.68
C ILE A 47 12.11 20.37 10.29
N ALA A 48 12.65 19.43 9.51
CA ALA A 48 13.72 18.54 9.97
C ALA A 48 14.97 19.30 10.39
N LEU A 49 15.42 20.27 9.59
CA LEU A 49 16.64 21.04 9.87
C LEU A 49 16.49 21.96 11.08
N TRP A 50 15.38 22.69 11.20
CA TRP A 50 15.26 23.74 12.21
C TRP A 50 14.73 23.25 13.55
N PHE A 51 13.92 22.19 13.55
CA PHE A 51 13.31 21.64 14.77
C PHE A 51 13.88 20.27 15.15
N GLY A 52 14.86 19.75 14.40
CA GLY A 52 15.42 18.41 14.63
C GLY A 52 14.39 17.31 14.45
N ALA A 53 13.34 17.56 13.66
CA ALA A 53 12.25 16.61 13.48
C ALA A 53 12.75 15.35 12.76
N PRO A 54 12.27 14.15 13.15
CA PRO A 54 12.62 12.91 12.47
C PRO A 54 12.08 12.88 11.05
N LEU A 55 12.78 12.16 10.15
CA LEU A 55 12.47 12.11 8.71
C LEU A 55 11.02 11.70 8.40
N TRP A 56 10.41 10.87 9.25
CA TRP A 56 9.02 10.45 9.06
C TRP A 56 8.02 11.60 9.15
N MET A 57 8.30 12.61 9.99
CA MET A 57 7.47 13.81 10.06
C MET A 57 7.56 14.60 8.75
N SER A 58 8.75 14.69 8.15
CA SER A 58 8.93 15.33 6.85
C SER A 58 8.13 14.62 5.75
N THR A 59 8.17 13.28 5.70
CA THR A 59 7.37 12.50 4.75
C THR A 59 5.87 12.71 4.98
N PHE A 60 5.43 12.74 6.24
CA PHE A 60 4.03 13.03 6.58
C PHE A 60 3.59 14.42 6.10
N VAL A 61 4.43 15.44 6.28
CA VAL A 61 4.16 16.81 5.80
C VAL A 61 4.04 16.84 4.27
N VAL A 62 4.93 16.15 3.54
CA VAL A 62 4.83 16.05 2.07
C VAL A 62 3.48 15.47 1.65
N LEU A 63 3.07 14.35 2.26
CA LEU A 63 1.78 13.72 1.96
C LEU A 63 0.60 14.62 2.33
N LEU A 64 0.68 15.34 3.45
CA LEU A 64 -0.36 16.26 3.88
C LEU A 64 -0.54 17.42 2.87
N VAL A 65 0.56 17.97 2.35
CA VAL A 65 0.55 19.04 1.34
C VAL A 65 0.06 18.55 -0.02
N LEU A 66 0.29 17.28 -0.36
CA LEU A 66 -0.22 16.64 -1.59
C LEU A 66 -1.71 16.31 -1.51
N MET A 67 -2.23 16.03 -0.31
CA MET A 67 -3.59 15.52 -0.10
C MET A 67 -4.69 16.38 -0.78
N PRO A 68 -4.71 17.72 -0.69
CA PRO A 68 -5.76 18.52 -1.33
C PRO A 68 -5.85 18.32 -2.85
N VAL A 69 -4.70 18.20 -3.52
CA VAL A 69 -4.63 17.98 -4.97
C VAL A 69 -5.14 16.58 -5.32
N GLY A 70 -4.75 15.57 -4.52
CA GLY A 70 -5.26 14.20 -4.67
C GLY A 70 -6.78 14.13 -4.51
N VAL A 71 -7.33 14.77 -3.49
CA VAL A 71 -8.78 14.83 -3.23
C VAL A 71 -9.54 15.47 -4.40
N GLN A 72 -9.05 16.59 -4.94
CA GLN A 72 -9.68 17.23 -6.10
C GLN A 72 -9.65 16.32 -7.33
N LYS A 73 -8.50 15.70 -7.60
CA LYS A 73 -8.34 14.72 -8.69
C LYS A 73 -9.32 13.55 -8.55
N TRP A 74 -9.47 12.97 -7.37
CA TRP A 74 -10.40 11.85 -7.15
C TRP A 74 -11.87 12.28 -7.22
N ARG A 75 -12.22 13.49 -6.80
CA ARG A 75 -13.57 14.04 -7.02
C ARG A 75 -13.90 14.12 -8.50
N ASP A 76 -12.96 14.57 -9.33
CA ASP A 76 -13.15 14.62 -10.78
C ASP A 76 -13.28 13.23 -11.40
N ASP A 77 -12.49 12.25 -10.94
CA ASP A 77 -12.64 10.87 -11.40
C ASP A 77 -13.99 10.27 -11.01
N ARG A 78 -14.54 10.63 -9.83
CA ARG A 78 -15.89 10.22 -9.45
C ARG A 78 -16.93 10.75 -10.41
N VAL A 79 -16.83 12.02 -10.77
CA VAL A 79 -17.76 12.67 -11.72
C VAL A 79 -17.61 12.05 -13.12
N ARG A 80 -16.38 11.78 -13.55
CA ARG A 80 -16.09 11.32 -14.91
C ARG A 80 -16.31 9.82 -15.13
N TYR A 81 -15.96 9.00 -14.16
CA TYR A 81 -15.91 7.53 -14.31
C TYR A 81 -16.77 6.77 -13.29
N GLY A 82 -17.35 7.47 -12.32
CA GLY A 82 -18.14 6.89 -11.24
C GLY A 82 -17.32 6.52 -10.00
N GLY A 83 -18.01 6.28 -8.89
CA GLY A 83 -17.40 6.07 -7.57
C GLY A 83 -16.49 4.84 -7.49
N LEU A 84 -16.77 3.78 -8.25
CA LEU A 84 -15.96 2.56 -8.24
C LEU A 84 -14.58 2.77 -8.88
N VAL A 85 -14.52 3.51 -10.00
CA VAL A 85 -13.26 3.84 -10.67
C VAL A 85 -12.47 4.87 -9.87
N MET A 86 -13.14 5.81 -9.20
CA MET A 86 -12.50 6.67 -8.20
C MET A 86 -11.85 5.82 -7.10
N LEU A 87 -12.56 4.85 -6.54
CA LEU A 87 -12.04 3.99 -5.48
C LEU A 87 -10.81 3.20 -5.94
N LEU A 88 -10.85 2.64 -7.16
CA LEU A 88 -9.70 2.00 -7.80
C LEU A 88 -8.52 2.97 -7.92
N SER A 89 -8.75 4.22 -8.34
CA SER A 89 -7.69 5.23 -8.42
C SER A 89 -7.10 5.56 -7.05
N ILE A 90 -7.92 5.66 -6.01
CA ILE A 90 -7.46 5.93 -4.64
C ILE A 90 -6.54 4.80 -4.20
N VAL A 91 -7.01 3.55 -4.23
CA VAL A 91 -6.23 2.41 -3.73
C VAL A 91 -4.97 2.16 -4.55
N LEU A 92 -4.99 2.33 -5.88
CA LEU A 92 -3.77 2.24 -6.70
C LEU A 92 -2.73 3.29 -6.29
N THR A 93 -3.17 4.51 -6.03
CA THR A 93 -2.26 5.61 -5.65
C THR A 93 -1.68 5.36 -4.27
N THR A 94 -2.54 5.07 -3.29
CA THR A 94 -2.13 4.95 -1.90
C THR A 94 -1.40 3.64 -1.61
N GLN A 95 -1.81 2.51 -2.21
CA GLN A 95 -1.05 1.26 -2.17
C GLN A 95 0.29 1.39 -2.91
N GLY A 96 0.34 2.20 -3.97
CA GLY A 96 1.60 2.53 -4.65
C GLY A 96 2.57 3.26 -3.72
N VAL A 97 2.10 4.28 -2.97
CA VAL A 97 2.91 4.96 -1.95
C VAL A 97 3.35 3.99 -0.85
N HIS A 98 2.46 3.12 -0.38
CA HIS A 98 2.79 2.09 0.61
C HIS A 98 3.83 1.09 0.07
N THR A 99 3.77 0.72 -1.20
CA THR A 99 4.77 -0.16 -1.83
C THR A 99 6.14 0.53 -1.89
N ILE A 100 6.21 1.83 -2.15
CA ILE A 100 7.46 2.61 -2.14
C ILE A 100 8.08 2.62 -0.73
N GLU A 101 7.26 2.77 0.31
CA GLU A 101 7.69 2.67 1.71
C GLU A 101 8.39 1.32 1.98
N HIS A 102 7.80 0.21 1.53
CA HIS A 102 8.40 -1.12 1.70
C HIS A 102 9.62 -1.35 0.84
N PHE A 103 9.68 -0.77 -0.36
CA PHE A 103 10.89 -0.79 -1.16
C PHE A 103 12.03 -0.03 -0.46
N ALA A 104 11.74 1.13 0.16
CA ALA A 104 12.70 1.86 0.97
C ALA A 104 13.16 1.03 2.18
N GLN A 105 12.24 0.37 2.88
CA GLN A 105 12.55 -0.52 3.99
C GLN A 105 13.44 -1.71 3.58
N TRP A 106 13.11 -2.34 2.45
CA TRP A 106 13.88 -3.45 1.89
C TRP A 106 15.29 -3.00 1.48
N THR A 107 15.41 -1.82 0.86
CA THR A 107 16.69 -1.18 0.52
C THR A 107 17.52 -0.88 1.76
N GLN A 108 16.90 -0.30 2.79
CA GLN A 108 17.54 -0.02 4.08
C GLN A 108 18.16 -1.29 4.68
N TYR A 109 17.46 -2.43 4.59
CA TYR A 109 17.94 -3.70 5.16
C TYR A 109 19.01 -4.39 4.29
N HIS A 110 18.75 -4.57 2.98
CA HIS A 110 19.62 -5.40 2.12
C HIS A 110 20.75 -4.64 1.43
N ILE A 111 20.56 -3.34 1.17
CA ILE A 111 21.53 -2.52 0.43
C ILE A 111 22.33 -1.66 1.41
N LEU A 112 21.66 -1.07 2.41
CA LEU A 112 22.32 -0.23 3.41
C LEU A 112 22.74 -1.00 4.67
N TYR A 113 22.44 -2.31 4.74
CA TYR A 113 22.80 -3.21 5.84
C TYR A 113 22.34 -2.71 7.22
N LEU A 114 21.26 -1.94 7.27
CA LEU A 114 20.67 -1.50 8.54
C LEU A 114 20.03 -2.69 9.25
N THR A 115 20.03 -2.67 10.58
CA THR A 115 19.36 -3.71 11.36
C THR A 115 17.85 -3.70 11.10
N MET A 116 17.16 -4.81 11.38
CA MET A 116 15.69 -4.89 11.21
C MET A 116 14.95 -3.79 11.99
N ARG A 117 15.50 -3.34 13.13
CA ARG A 117 14.94 -2.24 13.93
C ARG A 117 15.20 -0.86 13.34
N GLN A 118 16.22 -0.69 12.52
CA GLN A 118 16.54 0.57 11.86
C GLN A 118 15.87 0.69 10.48
N SER A 119 15.60 -0.44 9.83
CA SER A 119 14.87 -0.52 8.57
C SER A 119 13.37 -0.36 8.77
N ASN A 120 12.90 0.89 8.90
CA ASN A 120 11.50 1.24 9.12
C ASN A 120 10.85 2.02 7.96
N GLY A 121 11.50 2.09 6.79
CA GLY A 121 11.01 2.92 5.69
C GLY A 121 11.09 4.42 5.98
N LEU A 122 10.19 5.20 5.38
CA LEU A 122 10.08 6.64 5.49
C LEU A 122 9.02 7.08 6.52
N LEU A 123 7.91 6.36 6.68
CA LEU A 123 6.77 6.71 7.55
C LEU A 123 6.57 5.76 8.74
N SER A 124 7.03 4.51 8.64
CA SER A 124 6.72 3.48 9.64
C SER A 124 7.37 3.65 11.04
N PRO A 125 8.30 4.60 11.31
CA PRO A 125 8.67 4.92 12.69
C PRO A 125 7.52 5.43 13.57
N ALA A 126 6.41 5.89 12.99
CA ALA A 126 5.25 6.44 13.71
C ALA A 126 4.32 5.38 14.39
N ASN A 127 4.84 4.21 14.73
CA ASN A 127 4.13 2.98 15.15
C ASN A 127 3.71 2.06 14.01
N ALA A 128 4.72 1.42 13.40
CA ALA A 128 4.58 0.48 12.31
C ALA A 128 3.42 -0.53 12.51
N GLU A 129 3.31 -1.21 13.65
CA GLU A 129 2.32 -2.29 13.77
C GLU A 129 0.86 -1.77 13.71
N TRP A 130 0.57 -0.62 14.33
CA TRP A 130 -0.75 0.01 14.21
C TRP A 130 -1.04 0.48 12.79
N VAL A 131 -0.07 1.16 12.16
CA VAL A 131 -0.21 1.68 10.80
C VAL A 131 -0.51 0.54 9.83
N HIS A 132 0.27 -0.54 9.87
CA HIS A 132 0.07 -1.69 8.98
C HIS A 132 -1.23 -2.43 9.29
N PHE A 133 -1.59 -2.60 10.57
CA PHE A 133 -2.85 -3.23 10.94
C PHE A 133 -4.05 -2.49 10.33
N VAL A 134 -4.16 -1.18 10.58
CA VAL A 134 -5.27 -0.36 10.07
C VAL A 134 -5.24 -0.31 8.53
N TRP A 135 -4.06 -0.13 7.94
CA TRP A 135 -3.89 -0.06 6.50
C TRP A 135 -4.37 -1.33 5.79
N ASN A 136 -3.94 -2.50 6.24
CA ASN A 136 -4.30 -3.78 5.64
C ASN A 136 -5.82 -4.04 5.69
N TRP A 137 -6.47 -3.73 6.81
CA TRP A 137 -7.94 -3.83 6.92
C TRP A 137 -8.66 -2.87 5.96
N ILE A 138 -8.19 -1.62 5.82
CA ILE A 138 -8.77 -0.68 4.84
C ILE A 138 -8.60 -1.21 3.42
N VAL A 139 -7.40 -1.67 3.06
CA VAL A 139 -7.11 -2.22 1.72
C VAL A 139 -7.99 -3.42 1.43
N LEU A 140 -8.13 -4.37 2.36
CA LEU A 140 -8.99 -5.54 2.20
C LEU A 140 -10.46 -5.14 1.95
N LEU A 141 -11.00 -4.21 2.75
CA LEU A 141 -12.37 -3.73 2.59
C LEU A 141 -12.59 -3.03 1.24
N VAL A 142 -11.61 -2.24 0.79
CA VAL A 142 -11.66 -1.57 -0.51
C VAL A 142 -11.59 -2.58 -1.66
N ILE A 143 -10.70 -3.57 -1.60
CA ILE A 143 -10.61 -4.64 -2.60
C ILE A 143 -11.91 -5.44 -2.65
N ALA A 144 -12.48 -5.80 -1.49
CA ALA A 144 -13.78 -6.46 -1.42
C ALA A 144 -14.88 -5.63 -2.08
N ALA A 145 -14.92 -4.31 -1.81
CA ALA A 145 -15.87 -3.40 -2.46
C ALA A 145 -15.68 -3.33 -3.98
N LEU A 146 -14.44 -3.35 -4.48
CA LEU A 146 -14.14 -3.39 -5.91
C LEU A 146 -14.64 -4.68 -6.57
N VAL A 147 -14.41 -5.83 -5.92
CA VAL A 147 -14.88 -7.15 -6.40
C VAL A 147 -16.40 -7.24 -6.39
N ILE A 148 -17.05 -6.76 -5.32
CA ILE A 148 -18.51 -6.68 -5.24
C ILE A 148 -19.07 -5.75 -6.32
N GLY A 149 -18.40 -4.62 -6.56
CA GLY A 149 -18.77 -3.62 -7.58
C GLY A 149 -18.51 -4.03 -9.03
N GLY A 150 -17.91 -5.19 -9.28
CA GLY A 150 -17.81 -5.77 -10.63
C GLY A 150 -16.39 -6.04 -11.14
N MET A 151 -15.33 -5.74 -10.36
CA MET A 151 -13.95 -6.15 -10.68
C MET A 151 -13.77 -7.65 -10.40
N ARG A 152 -14.40 -8.54 -11.19
CA ARG A 152 -14.53 -9.98 -10.92
C ARG A 152 -13.67 -10.88 -11.84
N ASN A 153 -12.59 -10.35 -12.39
CA ASN A 153 -11.65 -11.13 -13.20
C ASN A 153 -10.75 -12.03 -12.32
N GLY A 154 -10.08 -13.02 -12.92
CA GLY A 154 -9.24 -13.99 -12.18
C GLY A 154 -8.16 -13.34 -11.30
N TRP A 155 -7.57 -12.24 -11.76
CA TRP A 155 -6.56 -11.49 -11.01
C TRP A 155 -7.13 -10.79 -9.79
N ALA A 156 -8.39 -10.34 -9.85
CA ALA A 156 -9.06 -9.72 -8.71
C ALA A 156 -9.32 -10.73 -7.58
N TRP A 157 -9.60 -11.99 -7.92
CA TRP A 157 -9.74 -13.07 -6.93
C TRP A 157 -8.39 -13.44 -6.30
N LEU A 158 -7.31 -13.48 -7.08
CA LEU A 158 -5.94 -13.66 -6.56
C LEU A 158 -5.54 -12.49 -5.64
N LEU A 159 -5.81 -11.25 -6.05
CA LEU A 159 -5.62 -10.06 -5.23
C LEU A 159 -6.37 -10.17 -3.91
N LEU A 160 -7.65 -10.54 -3.93
CA LEU A 160 -8.46 -10.69 -2.72
C LEU A 160 -7.88 -11.77 -1.80
N ALA A 161 -7.48 -12.92 -2.35
CA ALA A 161 -6.88 -13.99 -1.56
C ALA A 161 -5.57 -13.55 -0.87
N ILE A 162 -4.70 -12.85 -1.60
CA ILE A 162 -3.45 -12.29 -1.03
C ILE A 162 -3.75 -11.23 0.02
N ALA A 163 -4.67 -10.29 -0.26
CA ALA A 163 -5.03 -9.23 0.69
C ALA A 163 -5.61 -9.80 1.99
N ILE A 164 -6.41 -10.88 1.91
CA ILE A 164 -6.89 -11.61 3.08
C ILE A 164 -5.72 -12.21 3.87
N ALA A 165 -4.82 -12.92 3.19
CA ALA A 165 -3.66 -13.54 3.84
C ALA A 165 -2.75 -12.49 4.50
N HIS A 166 -2.48 -11.38 3.82
CA HIS A 166 -1.68 -10.28 4.33
C HIS A 166 -2.35 -9.58 5.52
N THR A 167 -3.67 -9.37 5.47
CA THR A 167 -4.43 -8.81 6.60
C THR A 167 -4.39 -9.72 7.82
N PHE A 168 -4.46 -11.05 7.64
CA PHE A 168 -4.33 -11.99 8.75
C PHE A 168 -2.92 -12.03 9.32
N GLU A 169 -1.89 -11.96 8.47
CA GLU A 169 -0.49 -11.80 8.90
C GLU A 169 -0.35 -10.59 9.83
N HIS A 170 -0.89 -9.43 9.43
CA HIS A 170 -0.85 -8.21 10.26
C HIS A 170 -1.72 -8.26 11.49
N THR A 171 -2.86 -8.94 11.44
CA THR A 171 -3.71 -9.15 12.62
C THR A 171 -2.96 -9.99 13.66
N TYR A 172 -2.29 -11.06 13.23
CA TYR A 172 -1.47 -11.89 14.12
C TYR A 172 -0.29 -11.11 14.70
N LEU A 173 0.45 -10.37 13.86
CA LEU A 173 1.55 -9.50 14.30
C LEU A 173 1.08 -8.46 15.32
N PHE A 174 -0.08 -7.86 15.09
CA PHE A 174 -0.65 -6.86 16.00
C PHE A 174 -1.01 -7.46 17.37
N VAL A 175 -1.61 -8.66 17.40
CA VAL A 175 -1.87 -9.38 18.65
C VAL A 175 -0.56 -9.71 19.38
N ARG A 176 0.46 -10.18 18.66
CA ARG A 176 1.80 -10.44 19.23
C ARG A 176 2.45 -9.19 19.78
N TYR A 177 2.32 -8.06 19.07
CA TYR A 177 2.80 -6.75 19.48
C TYR A 177 2.18 -6.32 20.81
N LEU A 178 0.86 -6.43 20.95
CA LEU A 178 0.17 -6.09 22.21
C LEU A 178 0.59 -7.01 23.36
N ALA A 179 0.80 -8.31 23.10
CA ALA A 179 1.27 -9.26 24.11
C ALA A 179 2.68 -8.91 24.61
N VAL A 180 3.62 -8.66 23.69
CA VAL A 180 5.00 -8.30 24.05
C VAL A 180 5.05 -6.95 24.78
N LEU A 181 4.26 -5.96 24.35
CA LEU A 181 4.17 -4.69 25.07
C LEU A 181 3.67 -4.86 26.49
N ARG A 182 2.70 -5.75 26.70
CA ARG A 182 2.20 -6.05 28.04
C ARG A 182 3.29 -6.68 28.91
N GLU A 183 4.00 -7.69 28.40
CA GLU A 183 5.11 -8.34 29.10
C GLU A 183 6.22 -7.33 29.47
N LEU A 184 6.60 -6.44 28.54
CA LEU A 184 7.60 -5.40 28.80
C LEU A 184 7.16 -4.44 29.91
N ARG A 185 5.90 -4.01 29.90
CA ARG A 185 5.34 -3.15 30.96
C ARG A 185 5.30 -3.86 32.32
N GLU A 186 4.96 -5.14 32.35
CA GLU A 186 4.98 -5.96 33.57
C GLU A 186 6.41 -6.08 34.15
N LEU A 187 7.44 -5.97 33.31
CA LEU A 187 8.85 -5.91 33.71
C LEU A 187 9.35 -4.48 34.01
N GLY A 188 8.50 -3.46 33.94
CA GLY A 188 8.88 -2.06 34.16
C GLY A 188 9.67 -1.42 33.01
N ILE A 189 9.61 -2.00 31.81
CA ILE A 189 10.28 -1.50 30.61
C ILE A 189 9.25 -0.77 29.74
N GLU A 190 9.32 0.57 29.70
CA GLU A 190 8.35 1.40 28.97
C GLU A 190 8.91 2.00 27.66
N ASP A 191 10.23 2.11 27.53
CA ASP A 191 10.88 2.86 26.44
C ASP A 191 11.24 2.02 25.21
N VAL A 192 10.79 0.77 25.14
CA VAL A 192 11.21 -0.18 24.09
C VAL A 192 10.10 -0.39 23.07
N THR A 193 10.39 -0.14 21.79
CA THR A 193 9.46 -0.46 20.70
C THR A 193 9.47 -1.96 20.41
N ALA A 194 8.30 -2.60 20.47
CA ALA A 194 8.09 -4.01 20.12
C ALA A 194 7.98 -4.21 18.58
N GLN A 195 8.98 -3.74 17.84
CA GLN A 195 9.01 -3.81 16.38
C GLN A 195 9.79 -5.03 15.87
N GLY A 196 9.46 -5.49 14.65
CA GLY A 196 10.19 -6.56 13.99
C GLY A 196 9.82 -7.97 14.45
N LEU A 197 8.65 -8.13 15.08
CA LEU A 197 8.15 -9.44 15.51
C LEU A 197 7.88 -10.37 14.32
N ALA A 198 8.09 -11.67 14.52
CA ALA A 198 7.75 -12.68 13.52
C ALA A 198 6.22 -12.91 13.45
N GLY A 199 5.71 -13.05 12.23
CA GLY A 199 4.27 -13.18 11.98
C GLY A 199 3.80 -14.64 11.89
N ILE A 200 2.83 -14.92 11.02
CA ILE A 200 2.37 -16.30 10.77
C ILE A 200 3.41 -17.02 9.92
N VAL A 201 3.85 -16.37 8.83
CA VAL A 201 4.88 -16.87 7.93
C VAL A 201 6.24 -16.22 8.22
N GLY A 202 7.29 -16.76 7.60
CA GLY A 202 8.68 -16.31 7.80
C GLY A 202 9.39 -16.99 8.95
N ARG A 203 10.66 -16.61 9.11
CA ARG A 203 11.57 -17.07 10.15
C ARG A 203 10.98 -16.74 11.52
N ASP A 204 11.00 -17.73 12.41
CA ASP A 204 10.45 -17.65 13.76
C ASP A 204 8.94 -17.36 13.84
N GLY A 205 8.24 -17.39 12.71
CA GLY A 205 6.79 -17.22 12.63
C GLY A 205 6.04 -18.39 13.27
N TRP A 206 4.70 -18.27 13.32
CA TRP A 206 3.85 -19.36 13.80
C TRP A 206 4.07 -20.64 13.00
N LEU A 207 4.11 -20.56 11.67
CA LEU A 207 4.28 -21.71 10.79
C LEU A 207 5.62 -22.42 11.00
N ALA A 208 6.70 -21.66 11.23
CA ALA A 208 8.03 -22.22 11.51
C ALA A 208 8.06 -23.02 12.82
N ARG A 209 7.28 -22.59 13.83
CA ARG A 209 7.24 -23.18 15.17
C ARG A 209 6.09 -24.17 15.39
N CYS A 210 5.18 -24.28 14.43
CA CYS A 210 4.00 -25.12 14.54
C CYS A 210 4.39 -26.61 14.62
N SER A 211 3.84 -27.31 15.62
CA SER A 211 4.06 -28.75 15.84
C SER A 211 3.09 -29.65 15.06
N ILE A 212 2.16 -29.08 14.30
CA ILE A 212 1.16 -29.84 13.52
C ILE A 212 1.86 -30.59 12.37
N THR A 213 1.89 -31.92 12.46
CA THR A 213 2.60 -32.80 11.53
C THR A 213 2.12 -32.65 10.08
N GLN A 214 0.82 -32.44 9.86
CA GLN A 214 0.24 -32.28 8.52
C GLN A 214 0.77 -31.02 7.80
N LEU A 215 1.21 -30.01 8.54
CA LEU A 215 1.77 -28.77 7.99
C LEU A 215 3.31 -28.84 7.89
N ALA A 216 3.93 -29.99 8.19
CA ALA A 216 5.37 -30.12 8.19
C ALA A 216 6.02 -29.82 6.83
N PHE A 217 5.32 -30.11 5.73
CA PHE A 217 5.83 -29.84 4.39
C PHE A 217 5.96 -28.34 4.11
N LEU A 218 5.06 -27.50 4.63
CA LEU A 218 5.09 -26.04 4.43
C LEU A 218 6.35 -25.42 5.04
N ARG A 219 6.84 -25.98 6.15
CA ARG A 219 8.11 -25.54 6.78
C ARG A 219 9.34 -25.79 5.92
N ARG A 220 9.25 -26.70 4.94
CA ARG A 220 10.35 -27.02 4.02
C ARG A 220 10.38 -26.11 2.80
N ILE A 221 9.35 -25.31 2.57
CA ILE A 221 9.29 -24.39 1.44
C ILE A 221 10.23 -23.20 1.73
N PRO A 222 11.28 -22.99 0.93
CA PRO A 222 12.18 -21.85 1.12
C PRO A 222 11.41 -20.53 1.05
N GLY A 223 11.79 -19.57 1.90
CA GLY A 223 11.09 -18.30 2.05
C GLY A 223 9.87 -18.37 2.97
N LEU A 224 9.04 -19.41 2.87
CA LEU A 224 7.77 -19.47 3.60
C LEU A 224 7.94 -19.57 5.13
N ALA A 225 8.95 -20.31 5.60
CA ALA A 225 9.27 -20.42 7.04
C ALA A 225 10.69 -19.92 7.38
N THR A 226 11.40 -19.36 6.41
CA THR A 226 12.83 -19.04 6.53
C THR A 226 13.20 -17.61 6.16
N ALA A 227 12.37 -16.91 5.37
CA ALA A 227 12.58 -15.50 5.06
C ALA A 227 12.42 -14.63 6.31
N ASN A 228 13.22 -13.58 6.43
CA ASN A 228 13.02 -12.62 7.50
C ASN A 228 11.70 -11.83 7.27
N ARG A 229 11.25 -11.14 8.32
CA ARG A 229 10.00 -10.36 8.28
C ARG A 229 9.96 -9.32 7.15
N ILE A 230 11.07 -8.61 6.92
CA ILE A 230 11.13 -7.55 5.90
C ILE A 230 10.89 -8.14 4.51
N ASP A 231 11.49 -9.30 4.22
CA ASP A 231 11.28 -10.00 2.95
C ASP A 231 9.85 -10.49 2.78
N VAL A 232 9.30 -11.15 3.80
CA VAL A 232 7.90 -11.62 3.80
C VAL A 232 6.96 -10.46 3.49
N HIS A 233 7.13 -9.36 4.22
CA HIS A 233 6.27 -8.19 4.12
C HIS A 233 6.43 -7.48 2.76
N PHE A 234 7.66 -7.38 2.24
CA PHE A 234 7.93 -6.85 0.91
C PHE A 234 7.20 -7.67 -0.17
N TRP A 235 7.29 -9.00 -0.11
CA TRP A 235 6.65 -9.87 -1.11
C TRP A 235 5.13 -9.82 -1.05
N TYR A 236 4.52 -9.73 0.13
CA TYR A 236 3.08 -9.47 0.24
C TYR A 236 2.67 -8.19 -0.50
N ASN A 237 3.35 -7.07 -0.23
CA ASN A 237 3.07 -5.79 -0.90
C ASN A 237 3.31 -5.86 -2.41
N ALA A 238 4.39 -6.52 -2.85
CA ALA A 238 4.70 -6.69 -4.26
C ALA A 238 3.61 -7.49 -4.98
N PHE A 239 3.10 -8.57 -4.38
CA PHE A 239 2.00 -9.35 -4.95
C PHE A 239 0.69 -8.58 -4.96
N GLU A 240 0.32 -7.91 -3.86
CA GLU A 240 -0.87 -7.06 -3.80
C GLU A 240 -0.84 -5.99 -4.88
N MET A 241 0.26 -5.25 -5.00
CA MET A 241 0.35 -4.17 -5.99
C MET A 241 0.33 -4.73 -7.42
N SER A 242 1.03 -5.83 -7.69
CA SER A 242 1.05 -6.47 -9.01
C SER A 242 -0.34 -6.94 -9.42
N PHE A 243 -1.05 -7.65 -8.53
CA PHE A 243 -2.40 -8.13 -8.84
C PHE A 243 -3.42 -6.99 -8.89
N LEU A 244 -3.26 -5.94 -8.08
CA LEU A 244 -4.10 -4.74 -8.17
C LEU A 244 -3.94 -4.02 -9.51
N LEU A 245 -2.71 -3.87 -10.00
CA LEU A 245 -2.44 -3.32 -11.33
C LEU A 245 -3.08 -4.17 -12.42
N ILE A 246 -2.81 -5.48 -12.45
CA ILE A 246 -3.33 -6.35 -13.51
C ILE A 246 -4.86 -6.43 -13.47
N ALA A 247 -5.44 -6.64 -12.28
CA ALA A 247 -6.90 -6.72 -12.09
C ALA A 247 -7.60 -5.41 -12.48
N GLY A 248 -7.05 -4.28 -12.05
CA GLY A 248 -7.55 -2.95 -12.39
C GLY A 248 -7.45 -2.64 -13.89
N HIS A 249 -6.34 -3.02 -14.53
CA HIS A 249 -6.17 -2.85 -15.97
C HIS A 249 -7.23 -3.62 -16.76
N VAL A 250 -7.42 -4.91 -16.46
CA VAL A 250 -8.42 -5.75 -17.13
C VAL A 250 -9.82 -5.19 -16.93
N PHE A 251 -10.16 -4.82 -15.69
CA PHE A 251 -11.46 -4.24 -15.37
C PHE A 251 -11.76 -2.95 -16.13
N LEU A 252 -10.81 -2.02 -16.19
CA LEU A 252 -11.00 -0.77 -16.93
C LEU A 252 -11.08 -1.01 -18.44
N ARG A 253 -10.27 -1.93 -18.97
CA ARG A 253 -10.28 -2.28 -20.40
C ARG A 253 -11.66 -2.81 -20.82
N ASP A 254 -12.22 -3.72 -20.03
CA ASP A 254 -13.53 -4.30 -20.33
C ASP A 254 -14.63 -3.24 -20.19
N ARG A 255 -14.58 -2.43 -19.13
CA ARG A 255 -15.56 -1.37 -18.87
C ARG A 255 -15.60 -0.31 -19.98
N TRP A 256 -14.44 0.11 -20.49
CA TRP A 256 -14.37 1.14 -21.53
C TRP A 256 -14.64 0.61 -22.94
N ARG A 257 -14.48 -0.70 -23.19
CA ARG A 257 -14.95 -1.32 -24.45
C ARG A 257 -16.48 -1.36 -24.56
N MET A 258 -17.18 -1.30 -23.43
CA MET A 258 -18.64 -1.35 -23.36
C MET A 258 -19.31 0.04 -23.31
N ALA A 259 -18.52 1.11 -23.18
CA ALA A 259 -18.99 2.50 -23.07
C ALA A 259 -18.87 3.22 -24.40
#